data_AF-A0A8H7FZQ9-F1
#
_entry.id   AF-A0A8H7FZQ9-F1
#
_cell.length_a   1.000
_cell.length_b   1.000
_cell.length_c   1.000
_cell.angle_alpha   90.00
_cell.angle_beta   90.00
_cell.angle_gamma   90.00
#
_symmetry.space_group_name_H-M   'P 1'
#
loop_
_entity.id
_entity.type
_entity.pdbx_description
1 polymer ?
#
loop_
_entity_poly.entity_id
_entity_poly.type
_entity_poly.pdbx_seq_one_letter_code
_entity_poly.pdbx_strand_id
1 'polypeptide(L)'
;MACIPDVFGVAPKLRSVEICTIYGMYKLEDYKLPWNQLNSALITAMHADVLFVILDQLENIAELNVGVFAFDAFLGSGMPVELSPRGAHVTLALLTSLRLNNEFTYPALLESLFDNFTFPSLTLFEFRGDLHPEDGHTKLASMLQRSSTRNPLTHLVLRIRSTVPEIDNLSQILQATPHVVDPTLRGQLEDGYLTIGDKALRALTVTDSSCLVPELRTFTYGPQDSPYLGNGEALVEMMESRRGTNGWGATKKLQSLRVDSPSFITRRVIESLTEPALNTLRNYLAEGIFSITGIESPDEMVASG
;
A
#
# COMPACT_ATOMS: atom_id res chain seq x y z
N MET A 1 37.45 -14.08 7.80
CA MET A 1 36.34 -13.17 7.45
C MET A 1 36.54 -12.75 6.01
N ALA A 2 35.63 -13.14 5.10
CA ALA A 2 35.68 -12.67 3.72
C ALA A 2 35.14 -11.23 3.70
N CYS A 3 36.01 -10.27 3.43
CA CYS A 3 35.62 -8.88 3.22
C CYS A 3 34.87 -8.82 1.89
N ILE A 4 33.67 -8.22 1.85
CA ILE A 4 33.01 -7.93 0.58
C ILE A 4 34.01 -7.07 -0.22
N PRO A 5 34.39 -7.46 -1.45
CA PRO A 5 35.33 -6.68 -2.25
C PRO A 5 34.85 -5.24 -2.34
N ASP A 6 35.78 -4.28 -2.37
CA ASP A 6 35.42 -2.90 -2.66
C ASP A 6 34.84 -2.83 -4.08
N VAL A 7 33.51 -2.96 -4.18
CA VAL A 7 32.74 -2.98 -5.43
C VAL A 7 32.99 -1.70 -6.23
N PHE A 8 33.52 -0.64 -5.61
CA PHE A 8 33.67 0.70 -6.21
C PHE A 8 35.08 1.05 -6.63
N GLY A 9 36.07 0.25 -6.27
CA GLY A 9 37.28 0.14 -7.11
C GLY A 9 36.94 -0.32 -8.54
N VAL A 10 35.79 -0.99 -8.72
CA VAL A 10 35.40 -1.66 -9.97
C VAL A 10 34.26 -0.93 -10.72
N ALA A 11 33.31 -0.31 -10.02
CA ALA A 11 32.11 0.28 -10.64
C ALA A 11 31.76 1.71 -10.16
N PRO A 12 32.58 2.75 -10.49
CA PRO A 12 32.38 4.13 -10.02
C PRO A 12 31.13 4.84 -10.60
N LYS A 13 30.49 4.26 -11.63
CA LYS A 13 29.28 4.78 -12.25
C LYS A 13 28.01 4.03 -11.83
N LEU A 14 28.09 3.18 -10.80
CA LEU A 14 26.92 2.45 -10.32
C LEU A 14 25.84 3.44 -9.87
N ARG A 15 24.61 3.25 -10.36
CA ARG A 15 23.43 4.03 -9.99
C ARG A 15 22.28 3.16 -9.48
N SER A 16 22.39 1.86 -9.62
CA SER A 16 21.37 0.91 -9.26
C SER A 16 22.00 -0.28 -8.57
N VAL A 17 21.40 -0.74 -7.47
CA VAL A 17 21.87 -1.93 -6.76
C VAL A 17 20.67 -2.80 -6.38
N GLU A 18 20.87 -4.11 -6.48
CA GLU A 18 20.00 -5.11 -5.90
C GLU A 18 20.79 -5.85 -4.81
N ILE A 19 20.23 -5.90 -3.61
CA ILE A 19 20.81 -6.56 -2.46
C ILE A 19 19.78 -7.56 -1.96
N CYS A 20 20.10 -8.85 -2.02
CA CYS A 20 19.16 -9.88 -1.58
C CYS A 20 18.90 -9.79 -0.07
N THR A 21 19.94 -9.70 0.75
CA THR A 21 19.78 -9.64 2.20
C THR A 21 20.85 -8.80 2.86
N ILE A 22 20.45 -7.96 3.80
CA ILE A 22 21.34 -7.27 4.75
C ILE A 22 21.03 -7.78 6.15
N TYR A 23 21.93 -8.57 6.72
CA TYR A 23 21.80 -9.10 8.07
C TYR A 23 22.29 -8.09 9.11
N GLY A 24 21.49 -7.88 10.18
CA GLY A 24 21.77 -6.92 11.26
C GLY A 24 23.03 -7.21 12.10
N MET A 25 23.63 -8.41 11.97
CA MET A 25 24.92 -8.70 12.62
C MET A 25 26.13 -8.03 11.93
N TYR A 26 25.95 -7.49 10.73
CA TYR A 26 26.99 -6.72 10.02
C TYR A 26 26.75 -5.24 10.22
N LYS A 27 27.80 -4.49 10.54
CA LYS A 27 27.70 -3.04 10.58
C LYS A 27 27.44 -2.55 9.17
N LEU A 28 26.69 -1.47 9.03
CA LEU A 28 26.49 -0.85 7.73
C LEU A 28 27.82 -0.49 7.03
N GLU A 29 28.83 -0.17 7.84
CA GLU A 29 30.23 0.09 7.44
C GLU A 29 30.86 -1.07 6.67
N ASP A 30 30.37 -2.30 6.85
CA ASP A 30 30.81 -3.49 6.12
C ASP A 30 30.27 -3.48 4.67
N TYR A 31 29.17 -2.78 4.41
CA TYR A 31 28.62 -2.53 3.07
C TYR A 31 29.18 -1.22 2.52
N LYS A 32 30.37 -1.27 1.92
CA LYS A 32 31.03 -0.13 1.27
C LYS A 32 30.33 0.28 -0.03
N LEU A 33 29.05 0.60 0.00
CA LEU A 33 28.26 1.09 -1.14
C LEU A 33 28.28 2.64 -1.17
N PRO A 34 28.37 3.30 -2.35
CA PRO A 34 28.25 4.74 -2.50
C PRO A 34 26.76 5.08 -2.51
N TRP A 35 26.13 4.91 -1.35
CA TRP A 35 24.69 5.12 -1.15
C TRP A 35 24.22 6.46 -1.73
N ASN A 36 25.03 7.50 -1.57
CA ASN A 36 24.75 8.84 -2.08
C ASN A 36 24.75 8.96 -3.62
N GLN A 37 25.30 8.00 -4.37
CA GLN A 37 25.28 8.03 -5.84
C GLN A 37 24.17 7.17 -6.43
N LEU A 38 23.49 6.37 -5.61
CA LEU A 38 22.42 5.49 -6.07
C LEU A 38 21.17 6.29 -6.41
N ASN A 39 20.59 5.98 -7.56
CA ASN A 39 19.31 6.47 -8.03
C ASN A 39 18.19 5.43 -7.77
N SER A 40 18.53 4.14 -7.78
CA SER A 40 17.59 3.05 -7.51
C SER A 40 18.21 1.98 -6.60
N ALA A 41 17.44 1.47 -5.65
CA ALA A 41 17.87 0.41 -4.76
C ALA A 41 16.73 -0.58 -4.51
N LEU A 42 17.02 -1.86 -4.74
CA LEU A 42 16.18 -2.98 -4.36
C LEU A 42 16.88 -3.75 -3.25
N ILE A 43 16.25 -3.83 -2.08
CA ILE A 43 16.77 -4.58 -0.94
C ILE A 43 15.70 -5.57 -0.53
N THR A 44 15.87 -6.84 -0.90
CA THR A 44 14.80 -7.84 -0.74
C THR A 44 14.51 -8.15 0.74
N ALA A 45 15.53 -8.08 1.59
CA ALA A 45 15.38 -8.37 3.01
C ALA A 45 16.41 -7.56 3.84
N MET A 46 15.94 -6.77 4.81
CA MET A 46 16.77 -5.98 5.72
C MET A 46 16.17 -5.93 7.13
N HIS A 47 17.03 -5.83 8.14
CA HIS A 47 16.61 -5.51 9.50
C HIS A 47 16.16 -4.04 9.63
N ALA A 48 15.15 -3.76 10.47
CA ALA A 48 14.51 -2.45 10.54
C ALA A 48 15.45 -1.33 11.04
N ASP A 49 16.39 -1.63 11.93
CA ASP A 49 17.38 -0.67 12.44
C ASP A 49 18.38 -0.22 11.36
N VAL A 50 18.82 -1.14 10.51
CA VAL A 50 19.70 -0.90 9.37
C VAL A 50 19.01 0.06 8.38
N LEU A 51 17.70 -0.04 8.22
CA LEU A 51 16.94 0.80 7.30
C LEU A 51 17.11 2.29 7.63
N PHE A 52 17.03 2.68 8.90
CA PHE A 52 17.25 4.07 9.31
C PHE A 52 18.63 4.59 8.90
N VAL A 53 19.65 3.74 9.06
CA VAL A 53 21.05 4.11 8.76
C VAL A 53 21.28 4.21 7.24
N ILE A 54 20.64 3.35 6.45
CA ILE A 54 20.73 3.40 4.98
C ILE A 54 19.99 4.61 4.45
N LEU A 55 18.78 4.87 4.92
CA LEU A 55 17.96 5.96 4.40
C LEU A 55 18.66 7.33 4.59
N ASP A 56 19.39 7.53 5.69
CA ASP A 56 20.16 8.77 5.91
C ASP A 56 21.28 9.00 4.87
N GLN A 57 21.69 7.96 4.15
CA GLN A 57 22.77 8.04 3.14
C GLN A 57 22.26 8.07 1.70
N LEU A 58 20.97 7.93 1.48
CA LEU A 58 20.33 7.81 0.17
C LEU A 58 19.87 9.16 -0.41
N GLU A 59 20.67 10.22 -0.28
CA GLU A 59 20.27 11.59 -0.66
C GLU A 59 19.75 11.73 -2.10
N ASN A 60 20.32 10.97 -3.05
CA ASN A 60 19.99 11.04 -4.47
C ASN A 60 19.06 9.94 -4.98
N ILE A 61 18.46 9.16 -4.09
CA ILE A 61 17.59 8.05 -4.48
C ILE A 61 16.28 8.57 -5.09
N ALA A 62 15.88 8.01 -6.24
CA ALA A 62 14.55 8.22 -6.83
C ALA A 62 13.63 7.02 -6.59
N GLU A 63 14.18 5.81 -6.57
CA GLU A 63 13.43 4.57 -6.42
C GLU A 63 14.00 3.71 -5.29
N LEU A 64 13.15 3.35 -4.33
CA LEU A 64 13.54 2.49 -3.22
C LEU A 64 12.51 1.39 -3.02
N ASN A 65 12.97 0.14 -3.03
CA ASN A 65 12.18 -1.02 -2.66
C ASN A 65 12.89 -1.78 -1.55
N VAL A 66 12.24 -1.89 -0.39
CA VAL A 66 12.80 -2.54 0.79
C VAL A 66 11.83 -3.57 1.34
N GLY A 67 12.29 -4.81 1.43
CA GLY A 67 11.71 -5.81 2.32
C GLY A 67 12.31 -5.68 3.70
N VAL A 68 11.46 -5.51 4.71
CA VAL A 68 11.85 -5.38 6.12
C VAL A 68 11.45 -6.66 6.85
N PHE A 69 12.37 -7.21 7.63
CA PHE A 69 12.10 -8.32 8.54
C PHE A 69 12.69 -8.05 9.92
N ALA A 70 11.96 -8.42 10.96
CA ALA A 70 12.46 -8.44 12.33
C ALA A 70 12.88 -9.88 12.67
N PHE A 71 14.19 -10.16 12.72
CA PHE A 71 14.68 -11.52 12.97
C PHE A 71 14.73 -11.85 14.47
N ASP A 72 14.86 -10.82 15.33
CA ASP A 72 15.25 -10.99 16.73
C ASP A 72 14.16 -11.63 17.62
N ALA A 73 12.90 -11.60 17.19
CA ALA A 73 11.82 -12.29 17.89
C ALA A 73 11.97 -13.82 17.89
N PHE A 74 12.59 -14.38 16.85
CA PHE A 74 12.80 -15.82 16.74
C PHE A 74 13.95 -16.34 17.62
N LEU A 75 14.81 -15.45 18.13
CA LEU A 75 15.99 -15.83 18.92
C LEU A 75 15.79 -15.70 20.44
N GLY A 76 14.60 -15.32 20.90
CA GLY A 76 14.28 -15.25 22.34
C GLY A 76 15.09 -14.21 23.13
N SER A 77 15.91 -13.40 22.46
CA SER A 77 16.54 -12.24 23.06
C SER A 77 15.52 -11.10 23.07
N GLY A 78 14.79 -10.97 24.17
CA GLY A 78 13.90 -9.84 24.47
C GLY A 78 14.64 -8.51 24.63
N MET A 79 15.63 -8.23 23.79
CA MET A 79 16.30 -6.95 23.72
C MET A 79 15.41 -6.03 22.89
N PRO A 80 14.85 -4.96 23.49
CA PRO A 80 14.18 -3.94 22.70
C PRO A 80 15.18 -3.42 21.67
N VAL A 81 14.78 -3.42 20.40
CA VAL A 81 15.52 -2.70 19.35
C VAL A 81 15.42 -1.23 19.72
N GLU A 82 16.44 -0.72 20.42
CA GLU A 82 16.62 0.72 20.62
C GLU A 82 16.90 1.30 19.23
N LEU A 83 15.84 1.82 18.59
CA LEU A 83 16.01 2.72 17.46
C LEU A 83 16.96 3.82 17.92
N SER A 84 18.08 3.98 17.21
CA SER A 84 19.11 4.93 17.60
C SER A 84 18.44 6.29 17.85
N PRO A 85 18.67 6.94 19.00
CA PRO A 85 18.04 8.20 19.38
C PRO A 85 18.54 9.39 18.55
N ARG A 86 19.08 9.15 17.35
CA ARG A 86 19.36 10.18 16.35
C ARG A 86 18.05 10.61 15.71
N GLY A 87 17.25 11.33 16.50
CA GLY A 87 15.99 11.97 16.13
C GLY A 87 16.17 13.13 15.15
N ALA A 88 16.85 12.89 14.02
CA ALA A 88 16.84 13.78 12.89
C ALA A 88 15.77 13.30 11.91
N HIS A 89 14.83 14.19 11.60
CA HIS A 89 13.87 13.96 10.54
C HIS A 89 14.60 13.86 9.19
N VAL A 90 14.48 12.72 8.50
CA VAL A 90 15.16 12.48 7.22
C VAL A 90 14.24 12.87 6.07
N THR A 91 14.76 13.65 5.14
CA THR A 91 14.03 14.06 3.92
C THR A 91 14.72 13.52 2.69
N LEU A 92 14.05 12.60 1.97
CA LEU A 92 14.52 12.13 0.66
C LEU A 92 13.81 12.93 -0.43
N ALA A 93 14.38 14.09 -0.74
CA ALA A 93 13.75 15.10 -1.60
C ALA A 93 13.50 14.63 -3.05
N LEU A 94 14.28 13.66 -3.53
CA LEU A 94 14.23 13.15 -4.90
C LEU A 94 13.46 11.82 -5.03
N LEU A 95 13.08 11.19 -3.92
CA LEU A 95 12.39 9.91 -3.94
C LEU A 95 11.00 10.06 -4.56
N THR A 96 10.79 9.40 -5.71
CA THR A 96 9.52 9.38 -6.45
C THR A 96 8.75 8.07 -6.26
N SER A 97 9.45 6.98 -5.97
CA SER A 97 8.85 5.64 -5.79
C SER A 97 9.39 4.96 -4.54
N LEU A 98 8.50 4.66 -3.60
CA LEU A 98 8.81 3.92 -2.38
C LEU A 98 7.96 2.66 -2.28
N ARG A 99 8.61 1.50 -2.11
CA ARG A 99 7.95 0.22 -1.82
C ARG A 99 8.49 -0.35 -0.52
N LEU A 100 7.60 -0.61 0.42
CA LEU A 100 7.91 -1.21 1.72
C LEU A 100 7.17 -2.53 1.86
N ASN A 101 7.92 -3.61 2.06
CA ASN A 101 7.37 -4.95 2.28
C ASN A 101 7.76 -5.48 3.65
N ASN A 102 6.85 -5.37 4.63
CA ASN A 102 6.98 -5.88 5.97
C ASN A 102 6.21 -7.21 6.11
N GLU A 103 6.85 -8.32 5.76
CA GLU A 103 6.20 -9.64 5.81
C GLU A 103 6.17 -10.24 7.23
N PHE A 104 6.84 -9.63 8.22
CA PHE A 104 7.03 -10.18 9.56
C PHE A 104 6.38 -9.33 10.67
N THR A 105 5.85 -10.01 11.70
CA THR A 105 4.75 -9.63 12.60
C THR A 105 5.06 -8.56 13.66
N TYR A 106 5.98 -7.62 13.43
CA TYR A 106 6.32 -6.54 14.38
C TYR A 106 6.04 -5.14 13.81
N PRO A 107 4.79 -4.66 13.86
CA PRO A 107 4.39 -3.38 13.27
C PRO A 107 5.11 -2.15 13.86
N ALA A 108 5.42 -2.17 15.16
CA ALA A 108 5.87 -1.00 15.91
C ALA A 108 7.19 -0.38 15.41
N LEU A 109 8.12 -1.18 14.88
CA LEU A 109 9.42 -0.69 14.40
C LEU A 109 9.30 0.12 13.11
N LEU A 110 8.44 -0.35 12.20
CA LEU A 110 8.23 0.29 10.91
C LEU A 110 7.46 1.60 11.06
N GLU A 111 6.57 1.70 12.04
CA GLU A 111 5.80 2.92 12.30
C GLU A 111 6.63 4.08 12.79
N SER A 112 7.72 3.78 13.50
CA SER A 112 8.70 4.80 13.87
C SER A 112 9.41 5.38 12.64
N LEU A 113 9.44 4.67 11.50
CA LEU A 113 9.87 5.25 10.22
C LEU A 113 8.82 6.21 9.67
N PHE A 114 7.54 6.01 9.95
CA PHE A 114 6.58 6.96 9.43
C PHE A 114 6.84 8.33 10.05
N ASP A 115 6.98 8.44 11.37
CA ASP A 115 7.20 9.72 12.09
C ASP A 115 8.46 10.48 11.65
N ASN A 116 9.52 9.78 11.26
CA ASN A 116 10.83 10.39 11.04
C ASN A 116 11.17 10.71 9.58
N PHE A 117 10.28 10.42 8.64
CA PHE A 117 10.58 10.56 7.21
C PHE A 117 9.57 11.45 6.46
N THR A 118 10.08 12.17 5.46
CA THR A 118 9.29 12.93 4.47
C THR A 118 9.85 12.72 3.06
N PHE A 119 8.94 12.55 2.10
CA PHE A 119 9.26 12.30 0.70
C PHE A 119 8.56 13.33 -0.21
N PRO A 120 9.10 14.57 -0.36
CA PRO A 120 8.43 15.65 -1.07
C PRO A 120 8.04 15.36 -2.51
N SER A 121 8.80 14.53 -3.22
CA SER A 121 8.59 14.23 -4.65
C SER A 121 7.87 12.90 -4.89
N LEU A 122 7.34 12.27 -3.84
CA LEU A 122 6.73 10.94 -3.90
C LEU A 122 5.49 10.93 -4.79
N THR A 123 5.50 10.07 -5.80
CA THR A 123 4.38 9.87 -6.73
C THR A 123 3.79 8.47 -6.66
N LEU A 124 4.61 7.48 -6.23
CA LEU A 124 4.21 6.09 -6.03
C LEU A 124 4.60 5.62 -4.63
N PHE A 125 3.61 5.10 -3.91
CA PHE A 125 3.81 4.46 -2.62
C PHE A 125 3.17 3.06 -2.61
N GLU A 126 3.96 2.06 -2.23
CA GLU A 126 3.49 0.70 -1.99
C GLU A 126 3.86 0.28 -0.57
N PHE A 127 2.87 -0.21 0.16
CA PHE A 127 3.02 -0.78 1.48
C PHE A 127 2.40 -2.17 1.51
N ARG A 128 3.16 -3.16 1.95
CA ARG A 128 2.69 -4.52 2.22
C ARG A 128 3.11 -4.89 3.63
N GLY A 129 2.19 -5.32 4.48
CA GLY A 129 2.52 -5.79 5.83
C GLY A 129 1.48 -5.45 6.88
N ASP A 130 1.89 -5.52 8.13
CA ASP A 130 1.04 -5.25 9.29
C ASP A 130 1.22 -3.81 9.79
N LEU A 131 0.12 -3.21 10.22
CA LEU A 131 0.11 -1.97 10.98
C LEU A 131 -0.39 -2.26 12.39
N HIS A 132 0.18 -1.57 13.37
CA HIS A 132 -0.27 -1.56 14.74
C HIS A 132 -1.70 -1.01 14.76
N PRO A 133 -2.63 -1.68 15.45
CA PRO A 133 -4.04 -1.33 15.39
C PRO A 133 -4.33 0.09 15.88
N GLU A 134 -3.60 0.59 16.87
CA GLU A 134 -3.95 1.86 17.54
C GLU A 134 -3.50 3.11 16.76
N ASP A 135 -2.30 3.09 16.16
CA ASP A 135 -1.65 4.30 15.65
C ASP A 135 -0.94 4.13 14.29
N GLY A 136 -0.76 2.90 13.80
CA GLY A 136 -0.03 2.66 12.55
C GLY A 136 -0.64 3.36 11.33
N HIS A 137 -1.98 3.34 11.22
CA HIS A 137 -2.71 4.03 10.16
C HIS A 137 -2.55 5.56 10.25
N THR A 138 -2.62 6.11 11.46
CA THR A 138 -2.47 7.55 11.71
C THR A 138 -1.08 8.02 11.34
N LYS A 139 -0.05 7.26 11.75
CA LYS A 139 1.36 7.58 11.44
C LYS A 139 1.63 7.48 9.94
N LEU A 140 1.13 6.44 9.28
CA LEU A 140 1.22 6.28 7.83
C LEU A 140 0.53 7.44 7.09
N ALA A 141 -0.72 7.76 7.45
CA ALA A 141 -1.46 8.88 6.87
C ALA A 141 -0.72 10.21 7.08
N SER A 142 -0.20 10.44 8.28
CA SER A 142 0.61 11.62 8.62
C SER A 142 1.86 11.71 7.75
N MET A 143 2.57 10.60 7.53
CA MET A 143 3.75 10.53 6.64
C MET A 143 3.40 10.85 5.20
N LEU A 144 2.31 10.28 4.69
CA LEU A 144 1.84 10.54 3.33
C LEU A 144 1.39 12.00 3.15
N GLN A 145 0.76 12.60 4.16
CA GLN A 145 0.29 13.99 4.15
C GLN A 145 1.45 15.01 4.09
N ARG A 146 2.55 14.75 4.81
CA ARG A 146 3.75 15.60 4.73
C ARG A 146 4.62 15.29 3.51
N SER A 147 4.44 14.11 2.91
CA SER A 147 5.08 13.70 1.67
C SER A 147 4.29 14.21 0.46
N SER A 148 4.86 14.10 -0.74
CA SER A 148 4.15 14.43 -1.99
C SER A 148 3.77 15.92 -2.12
N THR A 149 4.58 16.82 -1.55
CA THR A 149 4.36 18.28 -1.56
C THR A 149 4.86 18.98 -2.82
N ARG A 150 5.82 18.38 -3.55
CA ARG A 150 6.32 18.87 -4.85
C ARG A 150 5.57 18.25 -6.01
N ASN A 151 5.31 16.94 -5.89
CA ASN A 151 4.54 16.16 -6.86
C ASN A 151 3.42 15.44 -6.11
N PRO A 152 2.18 15.44 -6.63
CA PRO A 152 1.09 14.72 -5.98
C PRO A 152 1.31 13.20 -6.02
N LEU A 153 0.97 12.52 -4.92
CA LEU A 153 0.88 11.07 -4.90
C LEU A 153 -0.27 10.65 -5.81
N THR A 154 0.05 9.92 -6.88
CA THR A 154 -0.93 9.47 -7.88
C THR A 154 -1.18 7.97 -7.78
N HIS A 155 -0.16 7.21 -7.35
CA HIS A 155 -0.19 5.75 -7.24
C HIS A 155 -0.05 5.30 -5.78
N LEU A 156 -1.05 4.56 -5.30
CA LEU A 156 -1.11 4.06 -3.93
C LEU A 156 -1.44 2.56 -3.92
N VAL A 157 -0.54 1.73 -3.42
CA VAL A 157 -0.77 0.29 -3.24
C VAL A 157 -0.69 -0.04 -1.75
N LEU A 158 -1.79 -0.48 -1.17
CA LEU A 158 -1.86 -0.90 0.22
C LEU A 158 -2.25 -2.38 0.27
N ARG A 159 -1.36 -3.19 0.84
CA ARG A 159 -1.61 -4.60 1.17
C ARG A 159 -1.43 -4.77 2.68
N ILE A 160 -2.39 -4.27 3.44
CA ILE A 160 -2.35 -4.24 4.90
C ILE A 160 -3.00 -5.51 5.44
N ARG A 161 -2.32 -6.27 6.30
CA ARG A 161 -2.99 -7.29 7.11
C ARG A 161 -3.39 -6.64 8.43
N SER A 162 -4.59 -6.97 8.90
CA SER A 162 -5.08 -6.51 10.19
C SER A 162 -5.36 -7.72 11.07
N THR A 163 -5.01 -7.63 12.34
CA THR A 163 -5.40 -8.61 13.36
C THR A 163 -6.61 -8.15 14.17
N VAL A 164 -7.04 -6.88 13.99
CA VAL A 164 -8.15 -6.27 14.73
C VAL A 164 -9.23 -5.80 13.75
N PRO A 165 -10.45 -6.38 13.80
CA PRO A 165 -11.52 -6.04 12.87
C PRO A 165 -11.97 -4.57 12.96
N GLU A 166 -11.95 -3.96 14.14
CA GLU A 166 -12.72 -2.72 14.36
C GLU A 166 -12.03 -1.44 13.88
N ILE A 167 -10.70 -1.47 13.68
CA ILE A 167 -9.88 -0.29 13.38
C ILE A 167 -9.50 -0.24 11.90
N ASP A 168 -10.50 -0.19 11.03
CA ASP A 168 -10.29 0.22 9.64
C ASP A 168 -10.24 1.75 9.56
N ASN A 169 -9.02 2.28 9.60
CA ASN A 169 -8.68 3.68 9.42
C ASN A 169 -8.16 3.99 8.01
N LEU A 170 -8.47 3.17 7.00
CA LEU A 170 -8.09 3.43 5.60
C LEU A 170 -8.61 4.79 5.12
N SER A 171 -9.76 5.24 5.61
CA SER A 171 -10.28 6.59 5.31
C SER A 171 -9.31 7.70 5.70
N GLN A 172 -8.54 7.56 6.78
CA GLN A 172 -7.51 8.54 7.18
C GLN A 172 -6.36 8.57 6.17
N ILE A 173 -5.93 7.40 5.69
CA ILE A 173 -4.90 7.30 4.66
C ILE A 173 -5.40 7.92 3.35
N LEU A 174 -6.62 7.60 2.93
CA LEU A 174 -7.23 8.17 1.72
C LEU A 174 -7.41 9.69 1.82
N GLN A 175 -7.76 10.21 3.01
CA GLN A 175 -7.85 11.64 3.27
C GLN A 175 -6.49 12.35 3.14
N ALA A 176 -5.40 11.67 3.51
CA ALA A 176 -4.05 12.18 3.32
C ALA A 176 -3.58 12.14 1.85
N THR A 177 -4.28 11.41 0.98
CA THR A 177 -3.88 11.18 -0.42
C THR A 177 -5.00 11.51 -1.43
N PRO A 178 -5.51 12.76 -1.47
CA PRO A 178 -6.69 13.10 -2.28
C PRO A 178 -6.44 13.08 -3.81
N HIS A 179 -5.18 13.16 -4.24
CA HIS A 179 -4.77 13.17 -5.65
C HIS A 179 -4.53 11.78 -6.25
N VAL A 180 -4.77 10.72 -5.47
CA VAL A 180 -4.57 9.35 -5.94
C VAL A 180 -5.56 9.03 -7.08
N VAL A 181 -5.02 8.44 -8.14
CA VAL A 181 -5.75 8.13 -9.38
C VAL A 181 -6.06 6.63 -9.49
N ASP A 182 -5.15 5.79 -9.01
CA ASP A 182 -5.20 4.33 -9.19
C ASP A 182 -4.85 3.52 -7.93
N PRO A 183 -5.62 3.67 -6.82
CA PRO A 183 -5.36 2.91 -5.62
C PRO A 183 -5.57 1.42 -5.85
N THR A 184 -4.66 0.63 -5.28
CA THR A 184 -4.82 -0.82 -5.11
C THR A 184 -4.93 -1.11 -3.63
N LEU A 185 -6.11 -1.53 -3.19
CA LEU A 185 -6.39 -1.88 -1.80
C LEU A 185 -6.55 -3.39 -1.69
N ARG A 186 -5.61 -4.03 -1.01
CA ARG A 186 -5.62 -5.45 -0.69
C ARG A 186 -5.54 -5.62 0.82
N GLY A 187 -6.29 -6.57 1.34
CA GLY A 187 -6.31 -6.87 2.76
C GLY A 187 -6.32 -8.37 3.00
N GLN A 188 -5.63 -8.82 4.04
CA GLN A 188 -5.71 -10.20 4.53
C GLN A 188 -6.16 -10.15 6.00
N LEU A 189 -7.13 -10.99 6.35
CA LEU A 189 -7.62 -11.16 7.71
C LEU A 189 -7.42 -12.63 8.10
N GLU A 190 -6.96 -12.89 9.32
CA GLU A 190 -6.73 -14.26 9.80
C GLU A 190 -8.03 -14.97 10.23
N ASP A 191 -9.11 -14.25 10.62
CA ASP A 191 -10.25 -14.87 11.32
C ASP A 191 -11.65 -14.39 10.89
N GLY A 192 -11.96 -14.31 9.60
CA GLY A 192 -13.35 -14.37 9.12
C GLY A 192 -14.30 -13.21 9.51
N TYR A 193 -13.81 -12.07 9.98
CA TYR A 193 -14.64 -10.87 10.19
C TYR A 193 -14.56 -9.93 8.98
N LEU A 194 -15.68 -9.27 8.65
CA LEU A 194 -15.73 -8.17 7.67
C LEU A 194 -14.87 -7.02 8.18
N THR A 195 -14.03 -6.36 7.38
CA THR A 195 -13.74 -4.92 7.66
C THR A 195 -12.90 -4.08 6.69
N ILE A 196 -12.23 -4.60 5.67
CA ILE A 196 -11.50 -3.71 4.71
C ILE A 196 -12.40 -3.25 3.54
N GLY A 197 -13.57 -3.87 3.35
CA GLY A 197 -14.43 -3.58 2.20
C GLY A 197 -15.32 -2.36 2.35
N ASP A 198 -16.29 -2.42 3.25
CA ASP A 198 -17.39 -1.45 3.25
C ASP A 198 -16.92 -0.02 3.59
N LYS A 199 -16.07 0.15 4.62
CA LYS A 199 -15.57 1.46 5.03
C LYS A 199 -14.66 2.09 3.97
N ALA A 200 -13.75 1.32 3.37
CA ALA A 200 -12.92 1.79 2.27
C ALA A 200 -13.75 2.15 1.02
N LEU A 201 -14.76 1.33 0.69
CA LEU A 201 -15.68 1.63 -0.42
C LEU A 201 -16.50 2.89 -0.15
N ARG A 202 -17.07 3.05 1.05
CA ARG A 202 -17.77 4.27 1.49
C ARG A 202 -16.88 5.50 1.47
N ALA A 203 -15.62 5.38 1.85
CA ALA A 203 -14.63 6.46 1.75
C ALA A 203 -14.37 6.89 0.30
N LEU A 204 -14.52 5.97 -0.65
CA LEU A 204 -14.39 6.22 -2.08
C LEU A 204 -15.73 6.62 -2.74
N THR A 205 -16.87 6.41 -2.10
CA THR A 205 -18.20 6.81 -2.60
C THR A 205 -18.34 8.33 -2.61
N VAL A 206 -18.95 8.87 -3.66
CA VAL A 206 -19.31 10.29 -3.73
C VAL A 206 -20.63 10.49 -3.00
N THR A 207 -20.63 11.34 -1.98
CA THR A 207 -21.83 11.72 -1.23
C THR A 207 -22.13 13.21 -1.40
N ASP A 208 -23.32 13.65 -0.99
CA ASP A 208 -23.77 15.05 -0.98
C ASP A 208 -22.90 16.01 -0.13
N SER A 209 -21.84 15.51 0.50
CA SER A 209 -20.98 16.30 1.41
C SER A 209 -19.49 16.11 1.19
N SER A 210 -19.05 15.02 0.56
CA SER A 210 -17.61 14.76 0.37
C SER A 210 -17.30 13.57 -0.55
N CYS A 211 -16.08 13.57 -1.08
CA CYS A 211 -15.39 12.42 -1.66
C CYS A 211 -13.90 12.54 -1.30
N LEU A 212 -13.32 11.53 -0.63
CA LEU A 212 -11.92 11.62 -0.17
C LEU A 212 -10.90 11.52 -1.30
N VAL A 213 -11.26 10.84 -2.40
CA VAL A 213 -10.39 10.63 -3.57
C VAL A 213 -11.11 11.10 -4.84
N PRO A 214 -11.21 12.42 -5.06
CA PRO A 214 -11.93 12.97 -6.20
C PRO A 214 -11.28 12.63 -7.55
N GLU A 215 -9.97 12.35 -7.57
CA GLU A 215 -9.22 12.09 -8.81
C GLU A 215 -9.22 10.62 -9.26
N LEU A 216 -9.84 9.72 -8.48
CA LEU A 216 -9.91 8.28 -8.76
C LEU A 216 -10.41 8.01 -10.20
N ARG A 217 -9.61 7.27 -10.96
CA ARG A 217 -9.96 6.79 -12.31
C ARG A 217 -9.99 5.28 -12.38
N THR A 218 -9.03 4.62 -11.74
CA THR A 218 -8.98 3.16 -11.73
C THR A 218 -8.92 2.68 -10.29
N PHE A 219 -9.52 1.55 -9.96
CA PHE A 219 -9.47 1.02 -8.60
C PHE A 219 -9.25 -0.49 -8.65
N THR A 220 -8.25 -0.99 -7.92
CA THR A 220 -8.08 -2.43 -7.73
C THR A 220 -8.42 -2.78 -6.29
N TYR A 221 -9.38 -3.67 -6.12
CA TYR A 221 -9.87 -4.11 -4.82
C TYR A 221 -9.66 -5.61 -4.68
N GLY A 222 -8.88 -6.03 -3.68
CA GLY A 222 -8.56 -7.46 -3.49
C GLY A 222 -8.62 -7.89 -2.02
N PRO A 223 -9.80 -8.26 -1.50
CA PRO A 223 -9.88 -8.92 -0.21
C PRO A 223 -9.33 -10.33 -0.36
N GLN A 224 -8.11 -10.56 0.11
CA GLN A 224 -7.54 -11.90 0.18
C GLN A 224 -8.14 -12.65 1.37
N ASP A 225 -8.53 -13.90 1.12
CA ASP A 225 -8.87 -14.93 2.10
C ASP A 225 -10.07 -14.66 3.03
N SER A 226 -10.76 -13.53 2.93
CA SER A 226 -12.02 -13.32 3.66
C SER A 226 -13.21 -13.85 2.87
N PRO A 227 -13.95 -14.87 3.35
CA PRO A 227 -15.18 -15.36 2.71
C PRO A 227 -16.29 -14.30 2.64
N TYR A 228 -16.04 -13.13 3.22
CA TYR A 228 -16.86 -11.93 3.18
C TYR A 228 -16.10 -10.85 2.39
N LEU A 229 -16.06 -11.01 1.06
CA LEU A 229 -15.95 -9.86 0.15
C LEU A 229 -16.95 -8.81 0.68
N GLY A 230 -16.50 -7.57 0.87
CA GLY A 230 -17.32 -6.50 1.44
C GLY A 230 -18.68 -6.37 0.75
N ASN A 231 -19.62 -5.67 1.40
CA ASN A 231 -20.98 -5.50 0.91
C ASN A 231 -20.98 -5.12 -0.59
N GLY A 232 -21.40 -6.04 -1.46
CA GLY A 232 -21.44 -5.81 -2.90
C GLY A 232 -22.33 -4.61 -3.26
N GLU A 233 -23.30 -4.27 -2.42
CA GLU A 233 -24.11 -3.06 -2.56
C GLU A 233 -23.25 -1.80 -2.39
N ALA A 234 -22.31 -1.77 -1.46
CA ALA A 234 -21.41 -0.62 -1.26
C ALA A 234 -20.45 -0.45 -2.45
N LEU A 235 -20.06 -1.55 -3.09
CA LEU A 235 -19.28 -1.51 -4.33
C LEU A 235 -20.10 -0.87 -5.46
N VAL A 236 -21.34 -1.31 -5.63
CA VAL A 236 -22.27 -0.79 -6.63
C VAL A 236 -22.57 0.69 -6.36
N GLU A 237 -22.86 1.06 -5.11
CA GLU A 237 -23.10 2.43 -4.68
C GLU A 237 -21.90 3.34 -5.00
N MET A 238 -20.68 2.89 -4.69
CA MET A 238 -19.45 3.61 -5.02
C MET A 238 -19.33 3.83 -6.54
N MET A 239 -19.57 2.79 -7.35
CA MET A 239 -19.52 2.90 -8.83
C MET A 239 -20.59 3.86 -9.38
N GLU A 240 -21.83 3.71 -8.95
CA GLU A 240 -22.97 4.54 -9.39
C GLU A 240 -22.76 6.00 -9.02
N SER A 241 -22.29 6.28 -7.79
CA SER A 241 -22.00 7.64 -7.33
C SER A 241 -20.97 8.36 -8.21
N ARG A 242 -20.05 7.60 -8.85
CA ARG A 242 -19.01 8.11 -9.74
C ARG A 242 -19.40 8.16 -11.21
N ARG A 243 -20.59 7.65 -11.57
CA ARG A 243 -21.14 7.72 -12.94
C ARG A 243 -21.91 9.02 -13.20
N GLY A 244 -22.54 9.59 -12.15
CA GLY A 244 -23.60 10.58 -12.25
C GLY A 244 -23.22 12.07 -12.13
N THR A 245 -21.95 12.47 -12.18
CA THR A 245 -21.55 13.85 -11.86
C THR A 245 -21.74 14.86 -13.01
N ASN A 246 -23.00 15.17 -13.35
CA ASN A 246 -23.35 16.36 -14.14
C ASN A 246 -23.45 17.66 -13.31
N GLY A 247 -23.09 17.64 -12.02
CA GLY A 247 -23.28 18.80 -11.14
C GLY A 247 -22.31 18.97 -9.97
N TRP A 248 -21.35 18.06 -9.77
CA TRP A 248 -20.36 18.17 -8.69
C TRP A 248 -18.97 18.41 -9.30
N GLY A 249 -18.45 19.62 -9.08
CA GLY A 249 -17.17 20.05 -9.60
C GLY A 249 -16.01 19.13 -9.20
N ALA A 250 -15.05 18.98 -10.11
CA ALA A 250 -13.74 18.33 -9.95
C ALA A 250 -13.67 16.79 -9.83
N THR A 251 -14.73 16.05 -9.44
CA THR A 251 -14.64 14.58 -9.35
C THR A 251 -14.53 13.90 -10.71
N LYS A 252 -13.54 13.01 -10.87
CA LYS A 252 -13.33 12.24 -12.10
C LYS A 252 -14.25 11.02 -12.16
N LYS A 253 -14.69 10.71 -13.39
CA LYS A 253 -15.47 9.50 -13.67
C LYS A 253 -14.57 8.27 -13.52
N LEU A 254 -15.08 7.25 -12.84
CA LEU A 254 -14.43 5.95 -12.75
C LEU A 254 -14.33 5.31 -14.15
N GLN A 255 -13.12 4.97 -14.56
CA GLN A 255 -12.81 4.35 -15.85
C GLN A 255 -12.71 2.84 -15.75
N SER A 256 -12.13 2.33 -14.65
CA SER A 256 -11.95 0.89 -14.45
C SER A 256 -12.02 0.53 -12.97
N LEU A 257 -12.64 -0.61 -12.67
CA LEU A 257 -12.68 -1.26 -11.37
C LEU A 257 -12.30 -2.73 -11.60
N ARG A 258 -11.27 -3.17 -10.88
CA ARG A 258 -10.83 -4.56 -10.89
C ARG A 258 -11.01 -5.14 -9.50
N VAL A 259 -11.74 -6.24 -9.42
CA VAL A 259 -11.86 -7.03 -8.20
C VAL A 259 -10.99 -8.28 -8.33
N ASP A 260 -9.94 -8.35 -7.50
CA ASP A 260 -9.08 -9.51 -7.39
C ASP A 260 -9.62 -10.42 -6.28
N SER A 261 -10.46 -11.37 -6.66
CA SER A 261 -10.99 -12.38 -5.73
C SER A 261 -10.69 -13.79 -6.22
N PRO A 262 -10.17 -14.68 -5.37
CA PRO A 262 -10.13 -16.10 -5.70
C PRO A 262 -11.58 -16.60 -5.85
N SER A 263 -11.84 -17.26 -6.97
CA SER A 263 -13.15 -17.60 -7.56
C SER A 263 -14.22 -18.24 -6.64
N PHE A 264 -13.88 -18.67 -5.43
CA PHE A 264 -14.83 -19.20 -4.44
C PHE A 264 -15.61 -18.10 -3.70
N ILE A 265 -15.01 -16.93 -3.50
CA ILE A 265 -15.60 -15.84 -2.71
C ILE A 265 -16.53 -14.99 -3.60
N THR A 266 -16.19 -14.84 -4.89
CA THR A 266 -17.01 -14.15 -5.90
C THR A 266 -18.43 -14.70 -6.00
N ARG A 267 -18.60 -16.02 -5.88
CA ARG A 267 -19.90 -16.69 -5.98
C ARG A 267 -20.86 -16.27 -4.87
N ARG A 268 -20.43 -16.33 -3.62
CA ARG A 268 -21.27 -15.95 -2.46
C ARG A 268 -21.67 -14.48 -2.46
N VAL A 269 -20.83 -13.61 -3.02
CA VAL A 269 -21.13 -12.19 -3.10
C VAL A 269 -22.10 -11.87 -4.22
N ILE A 270 -21.96 -12.50 -5.38
CA ILE A 270 -22.97 -12.45 -6.43
C ILE A 270 -24.31 -12.96 -5.89
N GLU A 271 -24.32 -14.09 -5.18
CA GLU A 271 -25.53 -14.68 -4.56
C GLU A 271 -26.18 -13.77 -3.48
N SER A 272 -25.41 -12.89 -2.83
CA SER A 272 -25.92 -11.96 -1.81
C SER A 272 -26.48 -10.64 -2.35
N LEU A 273 -26.27 -10.35 -3.64
CA LEU A 273 -26.68 -9.09 -4.24
C LEU A 273 -28.15 -9.09 -4.62
N THR A 274 -28.78 -7.93 -4.51
CA THR A 274 -30.13 -7.72 -5.07
C THR A 274 -30.07 -7.74 -6.61
N GLU A 275 -31.18 -8.14 -7.25
CA GLU A 275 -31.29 -8.12 -8.72
C GLU A 275 -30.92 -6.76 -9.36
N PRO A 276 -31.33 -5.60 -8.82
CA PRO A 276 -30.87 -4.31 -9.32
C PRO A 276 -29.35 -4.16 -9.29
N ALA A 277 -28.71 -4.52 -8.17
CA ALA A 277 -27.26 -4.42 -8.02
C ALA A 277 -26.51 -5.35 -8.99
N LEU A 278 -27.02 -6.57 -9.19
CA LEU A 278 -26.49 -7.51 -10.19
C LEU A 278 -26.57 -6.95 -11.60
N ASN A 279 -27.72 -6.38 -11.98
CA ASN A 279 -27.89 -5.79 -13.30
C ASN A 279 -26.97 -4.58 -13.51
N THR A 280 -26.74 -3.76 -12.48
CA THR A 280 -25.76 -2.68 -12.54
C THR A 280 -24.34 -3.23 -12.78
N LEU A 281 -23.89 -4.24 -12.03
CA LEU A 281 -22.57 -4.84 -12.24
C LEU A 281 -22.42 -5.46 -13.64
N ARG A 282 -23.46 -6.14 -14.14
CA ARG A 282 -23.48 -6.70 -15.51
C ARG A 282 -23.29 -5.60 -16.56
N ASN A 283 -23.99 -4.48 -16.41
CA ASN A 283 -23.84 -3.33 -17.31
C ASN A 283 -22.40 -2.79 -17.28
N TYR A 284 -21.81 -2.62 -16.10
CA TYR A 284 -20.43 -2.15 -15.99
C TYR A 284 -19.40 -3.15 -16.54
N LEU A 285 -19.64 -4.45 -16.39
CA LEU A 285 -18.81 -5.50 -16.99
C LEU A 285 -18.88 -5.44 -18.52
N ALA A 286 -20.08 -5.30 -19.08
CA ALA A 286 -20.30 -5.14 -20.53
C ALA A 286 -19.70 -3.83 -21.07
N GLU A 287 -19.70 -2.75 -20.29
CA GLU A 287 -19.06 -1.48 -20.61
C GLU A 287 -17.52 -1.53 -20.47
N GLY A 288 -16.94 -2.63 -19.96
CA GLY A 288 -15.50 -2.77 -19.71
C GLY A 288 -14.99 -1.92 -18.54
N ILE A 289 -15.89 -1.34 -17.74
CA ILE A 289 -15.57 -0.52 -16.56
C ILE A 289 -15.34 -1.42 -15.35
N PHE A 290 -15.96 -2.59 -15.29
CA PHE A 290 -15.81 -3.55 -14.20
C PHE A 290 -15.16 -4.84 -14.69
N SER A 291 -14.31 -5.41 -13.87
CA SER A 291 -13.71 -6.72 -14.11
C SER A 291 -13.52 -7.45 -12.79
N ILE A 292 -13.74 -8.77 -12.79
CA ILE A 292 -13.44 -9.63 -11.65
C ILE A 292 -12.50 -10.74 -12.15
N THR A 293 -11.45 -11.03 -11.39
CA THR A 293 -10.59 -12.16 -11.73
C THR A 293 -11.40 -13.47 -11.72
N GLY A 294 -11.37 -14.20 -12.83
CA GLY A 294 -12.10 -15.47 -12.99
C GLY A 294 -13.55 -15.35 -13.50
N ILE A 295 -14.02 -14.15 -13.83
CA ILE A 295 -15.27 -13.93 -14.58
C ILE A 295 -14.97 -13.03 -15.77
N GLU A 296 -15.08 -13.58 -16.97
CA GLU A 296 -14.75 -12.91 -18.23
C GLU A 296 -15.97 -12.37 -18.97
N SER A 297 -17.19 -12.82 -18.60
CA SER A 297 -18.43 -12.41 -19.26
C SER A 297 -19.63 -12.19 -18.32
N PRO A 298 -20.61 -11.35 -18.68
CA PRO A 298 -21.85 -11.19 -17.92
C PRO A 298 -22.64 -12.50 -17.72
N ASP A 299 -22.56 -13.42 -18.68
CA ASP A 299 -23.26 -14.71 -18.63
C ASP A 299 -22.69 -15.64 -17.56
N GLU A 300 -21.39 -15.55 -17.28
CA GLU A 300 -20.73 -16.29 -16.19
C GLU A 300 -21.16 -15.80 -14.80
N MET A 301 -21.55 -14.53 -14.67
CA MET A 301 -22.18 -14.03 -13.44
C MET A 301 -23.57 -14.64 -13.21
N VAL A 302 -24.29 -15.05 -14.27
CA VAL A 302 -25.61 -15.70 -14.18
C VAL A 302 -25.47 -17.18 -13.81
N ALA A 303 -24.48 -17.87 -14.39
CA ALA A 303 -24.22 -19.29 -14.09
C ALA A 303 -23.76 -19.53 -12.64
N SER A 304 -23.34 -18.47 -11.94
CA SER A 304 -22.84 -18.51 -10.57
C SER A 304 -23.90 -18.17 -9.51
N GLY A 305 -25.07 -17.66 -9.89
CA GLY A 305 -26.17 -17.30 -8.99
C GLY A 305 -27.20 -18.41 -8.78
#